data_AF-A0AA94F482-F1
#
_entry.id   AF-A0AA94F482-F1
#
_cell.length_a   1.000
_cell.length_b   1.000
_cell.length_c   1.000
_cell.angle_alpha   90.00
_cell.angle_beta   90.00
_cell.angle_gamma   90.00
#
_symmetry.space_group_name_H-M   'P 1'
#
loop_
_entity.id
_entity.type
_entity.pdbx_description
1 polymer ?
#
loop_
_entity_poly.entity_id
_entity_poly.type
_entity_poly.pdbx_seq_one_letter_code
_entity_poly.pdbx_strand_id
1 'polypeptide(L)' 'MSQSNFKSFNTISRTITNHYKIILNYFDNRSTNASAESFNAKIKAFRSKFRGVRNIEFFLFRLANLYT' A
#
# COMPACT_ATOMS: atom_id res chain seq x y z
N MET A 1 8.04 35.40 -2.22
CA MET A 1 7.15 34.27 -2.54
C MET A 1 7.06 33.38 -1.32
N SER A 2 5.85 33.19 -0.79
CA SER A 2 5.54 32.65 0.53
C SER A 2 6.26 31.35 0.86
N GLN A 3 7.25 31.43 1.75
CA GLN A 3 7.89 30.31 2.41
C GLN A 3 6.95 29.79 3.49
N SER A 4 5.79 29.26 3.08
CA SER A 4 4.74 28.85 4.01
C SER A 4 5.21 27.66 4.84
N ASN A 5 5.03 27.80 6.15
CA ASN A 5 5.34 26.89 7.26
C ASN A 5 4.70 25.49 7.17
N PHE A 6 4.91 24.77 6.08
CA PHE A 6 4.42 23.42 5.88
C PHE A 6 5.57 22.51 5.48
N LYS A 7 6.46 22.25 6.46
CA LYS A 7 7.57 21.27 6.31
C LYS A 7 7.06 19.93 5.75
N SER A 8 5.85 19.52 6.13
CA SER A 8 5.15 18.33 5.61
C SER A 8 4.91 18.38 4.10
N PHE A 9 4.44 19.52 3.57
CA PHE A 9 4.21 19.67 2.12
C PHE A 9 5.52 19.70 1.33
N ASN A 10 6.59 20.28 1.87
CA ASN A 10 7.91 20.24 1.24
C ASN A 10 8.45 18.79 1.15
N THR A 11 8.22 17.97 2.17
CA THR A 11 8.55 16.54 2.13
C THR A 11 7.75 15.81 1.07
N ILE A 12 6.43 16.04 1.01
CA ILE A 12 5.56 15.42 0.00
C ILE A 12 5.99 15.82 -1.42
N SER A 13 6.24 17.11 -1.65
CA SER A 13 6.69 17.65 -2.94
C SER A 13 8.02 17.02 -3.41
N ARG A 14 8.97 16.85 -2.48
CA ARG A 14 10.23 16.15 -2.75
C ARG A 14 10.02 14.69 -3.12
N THR A 15 9.14 13.98 -2.40
CA THR A 15 8.80 12.57 -2.72
C THR A 15 8.15 12.44 -4.10
N ILE A 16 7.19 13.32 -4.43
CA ILE A 16 6.53 13.33 -5.75
C ILE A 16 7.56 13.56 -6.85
N THR A 17 8.47 14.52 -6.66
CA THR A 17 9.53 14.81 -7.63
C THR A 17 10.45 13.60 -7.83
N ASN A 18 10.87 12.96 -6.74
CA ASN A 18 11.75 11.78 -6.79
C ASN A 18 11.12 10.57 -7.50
N HIS A 19 9.80 10.41 -7.38
CA HIS A 19 9.07 9.27 -7.96
C HIS A 19 8.23 9.63 -9.20
N TYR A 20 8.44 10.81 -9.78
CA TYR A 20 7.61 11.37 -10.85
C TYR A 20 7.43 10.42 -12.04
N LYS A 21 8.50 9.73 -12.48
CA LYS A 21 8.44 8.76 -13.60
C LYS A 21 7.52 7.58 -13.30
N ILE A 22 7.54 7.07 -12.06
CA ILE A 22 6.70 5.95 -11.64
C ILE A 22 5.23 6.39 -11.58
N ILE A 23 4.99 7.61 -11.08
CA ILE A 23 3.67 8.22 -11.04
C ILE A 23 3.11 8.40 -12.46
N LEU A 24 3.90 8.93 -13.40
CA LEU A 24 3.48 9.05 -14.80
C LEU A 24 3.13 7.69 -15.43
N ASN A 25 3.99 6.68 -15.23
CA ASN A 25 3.75 5.34 -15.76
C ASN A 25 2.45 4.68 -15.26
N TYR A 26 1.96 5.06 -14.07
CA TYR A 26 0.66 4.59 -13.54
C TYR A 26 -0.51 5.07 -14.42
N PHE A 27 -0.45 6.32 -14.89
CA PHE A 27 -1.49 6.90 -15.74
C PHE A 27 -1.40 6.42 -17.19
N ASP A 28 -0.19 6.26 -17.72
CA ASP A 28 0.02 5.78 -19.10
C ASP A 28 -0.41 4.32 -19.27
N ASN A 29 0.01 3.44 -18.37
CA ASN A 29 -0.32 2.00 -18.47
C ASN A 29 -1.67 1.65 -17.85
N ARG A 30 -2.38 2.62 -17.26
CA ARG A 30 -3.66 2.45 -16.52
C ARG A 30 -3.69 1.25 -15.58
N SER A 31 -2.52 0.91 -15.03
CA SER A 31 -2.35 -0.27 -14.18
C SER A 31 -3.03 0.03 -12.86
N THR A 32 -4.26 -0.45 -12.70
CA THR A 32 -5.10 -0.16 -11.54
C THR A 32 -4.59 -0.93 -10.32
N ASN A 33 -4.28 -0.22 -9.24
CA ASN A 33 -3.84 -0.82 -7.97
C ASN A 33 -4.98 -1.47 -7.16
N ALA A 34 -6.23 -1.38 -7.63
CA ALA A 34 -7.41 -1.81 -6.89
C ALA A 34 -7.35 -3.28 -6.44
N SER A 35 -6.81 -4.19 -7.26
CA SER A 35 -6.65 -5.60 -6.89
C SER A 35 -5.68 -5.77 -5.72
N ALA A 36 -4.56 -5.05 -5.72
CA ALA A 36 -3.59 -5.07 -4.63
C ALA A 36 -4.11 -4.35 -3.37
N GLU A 37 -4.87 -3.27 -3.51
CA GLU A 37 -5.54 -2.58 -2.41
C GLU A 37 -6.60 -3.46 -1.74
N SER A 38 -7.43 -4.14 -2.55
CA SER A 38 -8.41 -5.12 -2.09
C SER A 38 -7.75 -6.29 -1.36
N PHE A 39 -6.63 -6.79 -1.89
CA PHE A 39 -5.84 -7.83 -1.24
C PHE A 39 -5.27 -7.38 0.11
N ASN A 40 -4.67 -6.19 0.17
CA ASN A 40 -4.17 -5.60 1.41
C ASN A 40 -5.28 -5.38 2.45
N ALA A 41 -6.49 -5.00 2.01
CA ALA A 41 -7.65 -4.86 2.87
C ALA A 41 -8.09 -6.22 3.46
N LYS A 42 -8.17 -7.26 2.63
CA LYS A 42 -8.48 -8.63 3.07
C LYS A 42 -7.46 -9.15 4.10
N ILE A 43 -6.17 -8.94 3.87
CA ILE A 43 -5.11 -9.32 4.83
C ILE A 43 -5.26 -8.56 6.15
N LYS A 44 -5.51 -7.24 6.11
CA LYS A 44 -5.72 -6.44 7.33
C LYS A 44 -6.92 -6.95 8.14
N ALA A 45 -8.03 -7.25 7.46
CA ALA A 45 -9.23 -7.81 8.08
C ALA A 45 -8.98 -9.22 8.65
N PHE A 46 -8.21 -10.06 7.96
CA PHE A 46 -7.81 -11.37 8.45
C PHE A 46 -6.94 -11.25 9.71
N ARG A 47 -5.90 -10.41 9.66
CA ARG A 47 -4.97 -10.19 10.78
C ARG A 47 -5.67 -9.63 12.03
N SER A 48 -6.69 -8.78 11.88
CA SER A 48 -7.41 -8.20 13.02
C SER A 48 -8.16 -9.25 13.86
N LYS A 49 -8.42 -10.44 13.30
CA LYS A 49 -9.05 -11.56 14.01
C LYS A 49 -8.09 -12.33 14.92
N PHE A 50 -6.78 -12.09 14.81
CA PHE A 50 -5.76 -12.82 15.57
C PHE A 50 -4.95 -11.87 16.45
N ARG A 51 -4.59 -12.29 17.66
CA ARG A 51 -3.70 -11.56 18.57
C ARG A 51 -2.25 -12.06 18.52
N GLY A 52 -1.80 -12.43 17.33
CA GLY A 52 -0.48 -13.01 17.06
C GLY A 52 -0.56 -14.26 16.18
N VAL A 53 0.58 -14.62 15.59
CA VAL A 53 0.72 -15.82 14.75
C VAL A 53 1.70 -16.76 15.44
N ARG A 54 1.21 -17.88 15.95
CA ARG A 54 2.03 -18.90 16.64
C ARG A 54 2.56 -19.98 15.68
N ASN A 55 1.83 -20.24 14.60
CA ASN A 55 2.22 -21.16 13.53
C ASN A 55 2.16 -20.41 12.19
N ILE A 56 3.33 -20.16 11.60
CA ILE A 56 3.49 -19.37 10.37
C ILE A 56 2.97 -20.15 9.16
N GLU A 57 3.26 -21.44 9.07
CA GLU A 57 2.82 -22.30 7.96
C GLU A 57 1.29 -22.34 7.86
N PHE A 58 0.61 -22.55 8.99
CA PHE A 58 -0.85 -22.55 9.05
C PHE A 58 -1.44 -21.18 8.72
N PHE A 59 -0.78 -20.09 9.14
CA PHE A 59 -1.19 -18.74 8.78
C PHE A 59 -1.08 -18.48 7.28
N LEU A 60 0.02 -18.87 6.65
CA LEU A 60 0.21 -18.74 5.20
C LEU A 60 -0.78 -19.61 4.42
N PHE A 61 -1.05 -20.83 4.87
CA PHE A 61 -2.10 -21.69 4.30
C PHE A 61 -3.48 -21.01 4.31
N ARG A 62 -3.87 -20.42 5.44
CA ARG A 62 -5.14 -19.68 5.57
C ARG A 62 -5.17 -18.41 4.73
N LEU A 63 -4.03 -17.74 4.59
CA LEU A 63 -3.90 -16.52 3.79
C LEU A 63 -4.01 -16.82 2.29
N ALA A 64 -3.42 -17.93 1.83
CA ALA A 64 -3.58 -18.41 0.45
C ALA A 64 -5.06 -18.69 0.12
N ASN A 65 -5.80 -19.31 1.05
CA ASN A 65 -7.23 -19.59 0.89
C ASN A 65 -8.15 -18.34 0.89
N LEU A 66 -7.65 -17.13 1.12
CA LEU A 66 -8.43 -15.89 0.99
C LEU A 66 -8.44 -15.30 -0.44
N TYR A 67 -7.57 -15.82 -1.29
CA TYR A 67 -7.34 -15.35 -2.66
C TYR A 67 -7.97 -16.25 -3.72
N THR A 68 -8.17 -17.54 -3.42
CA THR A 68 -8.96 -18.49 -4.23
C THR A 68 -10.45 -18.25 -4.07
#